data_AF-A0A8I3WR64-F1
#
_entry.id   AF-A0A8I3WR64-F1
#
_cell.length_a   1.000
_cell.length_b   1.000
_cell.length_c   1.000
_cell.angle_alpha   90.00
_cell.angle_beta   90.00
_cell.angle_gamma   90.00
#
_symmetry.space_group_name_H-M   'P 1'
#
loop_
_entity.id
_entity.type
_entity.pdbx_description
1 polymer ?
#
loop_
_entity_poly.entity_id
_entity_poly.type
_entity_poly.pdbx_seq_one_letter_code
_entity_poly.pdbx_strand_id
1 'polypeptide(L)'
;MASLLAKDAYLQSLARKICVQPGPQPQARTRAGKTQGSKTAGPSKKKRNTSQKKFREREEKAAEHKAKSFGEKSPAASGAAISASSSAETPAGDLATEPESLFALDVLRQRLHEKIQEARGQGSAKELSPAALQKRQRRKQERDRKKRKRKELRAKEKARKAEEAAEAQEPVEPSPEGAGREPREMPRLIFNKVEVSEDQPASKAQRRKEKRQRVKGNLTPLTGRNYRQLLERLQTRQSQLDELRGQSEEKAQELEAKMKWTNLLYKAEGVKIRDDERLLQEALKRKEKRRAQRQRRWEKRTASVVEKMQQRQDRRRQNLRRKKAARAERRLLKARKKGRILPQDLERAGLA
;
A
#
# COMPACT_ATOMS: atom_id res chain seq x y z
N MET A 1 -61.94 7.57 8.01
CA MET A 1 -60.74 6.88 7.49
C MET A 1 -60.42 7.39 6.07
N ALA A 2 -60.08 8.67 5.90
CA ALA A 2 -59.54 9.19 4.63
C ALA A 2 -58.08 8.76 4.56
N SER A 3 -57.89 7.61 3.93
CA SER A 3 -56.77 6.69 4.14
C SER A 3 -55.48 7.18 3.50
N LEU A 4 -54.37 6.67 4.03
CA LEU A 4 -52.99 6.91 3.63
C LEU A 4 -52.75 6.96 2.11
N LEU A 5 -53.59 6.28 1.33
CA LEU A 5 -53.62 6.31 -0.14
C LEU A 5 -53.74 7.72 -0.72
N ALA A 6 -54.54 8.61 -0.11
CA ALA A 6 -54.68 9.99 -0.59
C ALA A 6 -53.41 10.82 -0.36
N LYS A 7 -52.72 10.58 0.76
CA LYS A 7 -51.44 11.22 1.09
C LYS A 7 -50.32 10.70 0.19
N ASP A 8 -50.35 9.41 -0.12
CA ASP A 8 -49.35 8.77 -0.96
C ASP A 8 -49.52 9.20 -2.44
N ALA A 9 -50.77 9.31 -2.92
CA ALA A 9 -51.06 9.89 -4.23
C ALA A 9 -50.57 11.34 -4.35
N TYR A 10 -50.75 12.15 -3.29
CA TYR A 10 -50.25 13.51 -3.24
C TYR A 10 -48.72 13.56 -3.33
N LEU A 11 -48.01 12.75 -2.56
CA LEU A 11 -46.53 12.68 -2.58
C LEU A 11 -45.99 12.18 -3.92
N GLN A 12 -46.65 11.19 -4.53
CA GLN A 12 -46.29 10.70 -5.87
C GLN A 12 -46.51 11.77 -6.95
N SER A 13 -47.57 12.57 -6.85
CA SER A 13 -47.81 13.70 -7.75
C SER A 13 -46.76 14.80 -7.60
N LEU A 14 -46.32 15.08 -6.36
CA LEU A 14 -45.28 16.04 -6.04
C LEU A 14 -43.92 15.58 -6.60
N ALA A 15 -43.60 14.29 -6.44
CA ALA A 15 -42.39 13.69 -6.99
C ALA A 15 -42.36 13.75 -8.52
N ARG A 16 -43.48 13.52 -9.20
CA ARG A 16 -43.56 13.67 -10.67
C ARG A 16 -43.32 15.11 -11.12
N LYS A 17 -43.85 16.10 -10.39
CA LYS A 17 -43.63 17.53 -10.70
C LYS A 17 -42.19 17.98 -10.46
N ILE A 18 -41.51 17.43 -9.46
CA ILE A 18 -40.11 17.80 -9.13
C ILE A 18 -39.11 17.04 -10.03
N CYS A 19 -39.40 15.80 -10.38
CA CYS A 19 -38.47 14.94 -11.13
C CYS A 19 -38.60 15.05 -12.66
N VAL A 20 -39.64 15.68 -13.20
CA VAL A 20 -39.78 15.93 -14.64
C VAL A 20 -39.25 17.33 -14.98
N GLN A 21 -37.92 17.45 -14.99
CA GLN A 21 -37.26 18.35 -15.94
C GLN A 21 -36.84 17.46 -17.13
N PRO A 22 -37.48 17.56 -18.31
CA PRO A 22 -37.00 16.83 -19.48
C PRO A 22 -35.65 17.42 -19.88
N GLY A 23 -34.56 16.72 -19.55
CA GLY A 23 -33.26 16.98 -20.16
C GLY A 23 -33.34 16.75 -21.67
N PRO A 24 -32.53 17.46 -22.48
CA PRO A 24 -32.61 17.37 -23.93
C PRO A 24 -32.40 15.91 -24.41
N GLN A 25 -33.34 15.46 -25.23
CA GLN A 25 -33.40 14.12 -25.82
C GLN A 25 -32.17 13.89 -26.73
N PRO A 26 -31.44 12.76 -26.58
CA PRO A 26 -30.35 12.44 -27.49
C PRO A 26 -30.93 12.04 -28.85
N GLN A 27 -30.71 12.87 -29.87
CA GLN A 27 -31.08 12.58 -31.25
C GLN A 27 -30.43 11.27 -31.72
N ALA A 28 -31.26 10.34 -32.16
CA ALA A 28 -30.83 9.08 -32.75
C ALA A 28 -30.11 9.35 -34.08
N ARG A 29 -28.83 8.97 -34.15
CA ARG A 29 -28.10 8.93 -35.42
C ARG A 29 -28.64 7.79 -36.27
N THR A 30 -29.21 8.13 -37.42
CA THR A 30 -29.59 7.19 -38.46
C THR A 30 -28.36 6.40 -38.92
N ARG A 31 -28.50 5.07 -38.98
CA ARG A 31 -27.50 4.19 -39.59
C ARG A 31 -27.75 4.18 -41.09
N ALA A 32 -26.92 4.92 -41.84
CA ALA A 32 -26.87 4.82 -43.29
C ALA A 32 -26.19 3.51 -43.72
N GLY A 33 -26.69 2.95 -44.82
CA GLY A 33 -26.49 1.57 -45.26
C GLY A 33 -25.12 1.23 -45.84
N LYS A 34 -24.98 -0.08 -46.05
CA LYS A 34 -23.90 -0.81 -46.72
C LYS A 34 -23.73 -0.37 -48.18
N THR A 35 -22.48 -0.30 -48.63
CA THR A 35 -22.08 -0.68 -49.99
C THR A 35 -20.96 -1.73 -49.90
N GLN A 36 -21.06 -2.69 -50.81
CA GLN A 36 -20.27 -3.91 -50.96
C GLN A 36 -19.01 -3.69 -51.81
N GLY A 37 -18.03 -4.61 -51.66
CA GLY A 37 -16.89 -4.83 -52.57
C GLY A 37 -15.58 -4.29 -52.00
N SER A 38 -14.44 -4.99 -51.98
CA SER A 38 -14.00 -6.23 -52.62
C SER A 38 -12.81 -6.84 -51.84
N LYS A 39 -12.49 -8.09 -52.19
CA LYS A 39 -11.55 -9.01 -51.52
C LYS A 39 -10.08 -8.58 -51.67
N THR A 40 -9.25 -8.85 -50.65
CA THR A 40 -7.94 -9.58 -50.69
C THR A 40 -7.01 -9.20 -49.52
N ALA A 41 -6.18 -10.17 -49.11
CA ALA A 41 -5.00 -10.10 -48.24
C ALA A 41 -5.18 -10.15 -46.69
N GLY A 42 -4.40 -11.07 -46.07
CA GLY A 42 -4.50 -11.55 -44.68
C GLY A 42 -3.86 -10.66 -43.59
N PRO A 43 -3.70 -11.20 -42.35
CA PRO A 43 -3.56 -10.39 -41.15
C PRO A 43 -2.10 -10.06 -40.79
N SER A 44 -1.78 -8.76 -40.63
CA SER A 44 -0.46 -8.32 -40.16
C SER A 44 -0.51 -7.63 -38.77
N LYS A 45 0.02 -8.37 -37.78
CA LYS A 45 0.87 -7.97 -36.64
C LYS A 45 0.73 -6.57 -35.99
N LYS A 46 0.47 -6.62 -34.67
CA LYS A 46 0.87 -5.69 -33.58
C LYS A 46 1.96 -4.66 -33.93
N LYS A 47 1.70 -3.36 -33.69
CA LYS A 47 2.73 -2.38 -33.26
C LYS A 47 2.22 -1.39 -32.21
N ARG A 48 3.13 -1.10 -31.28
CA ARG A 48 3.10 -0.21 -30.12
C ARG A 48 3.55 1.21 -30.51
N ASN A 49 3.14 2.18 -29.68
CA ASN A 49 3.77 3.46 -29.34
C ASN A 49 3.68 4.63 -30.35
N THR A 50 3.14 5.79 -29.88
CA THR A 50 3.75 7.13 -29.97
C THR A 50 2.92 8.14 -29.16
N SER A 51 3.42 8.61 -28.02
CA SER A 51 2.91 9.80 -27.32
C SER A 51 4.00 10.40 -26.41
N GLN A 52 5.02 11.01 -27.02
CA GLN A 52 6.07 11.76 -26.30
C GLN A 52 6.31 13.18 -26.85
N LYS A 53 5.43 13.71 -27.71
CA LYS A 53 5.65 15.02 -28.34
C LYS A 53 4.86 16.20 -27.75
N LYS A 54 4.24 16.06 -26.57
CA LYS A 54 3.41 17.14 -25.95
C LYS A 54 3.94 17.74 -24.64
N PHE A 55 5.15 17.41 -24.21
CA PHE A 55 5.69 17.92 -22.93
C PHE A 55 6.74 19.03 -23.05
N ARG A 56 7.25 19.32 -24.26
CA ARG A 56 8.35 20.29 -24.42
C ARG A 56 7.91 21.75 -24.51
N GLU A 57 6.66 22.01 -24.88
CA GLU A 57 6.18 23.38 -25.13
C GLU A 57 5.69 24.13 -23.88
N ARG A 58 5.70 23.47 -22.71
CA ARG A 58 5.16 24.03 -21.45
C ARG A 58 6.22 24.48 -20.45
N GLU A 59 7.49 24.13 -20.67
CA GLU A 59 8.58 24.49 -19.76
C GLU A 59 9.17 25.88 -20.05
N GLU A 60 9.06 26.40 -21.28
CA GLU A 60 9.60 27.72 -21.63
C GLU A 60 8.78 28.88 -21.04
N LYS A 61 7.45 28.72 -20.88
CA LYS A 61 6.59 29.79 -20.33
C LYS A 61 6.59 29.94 -18.82
N ALA A 62 7.28 29.05 -18.08
CA ALA A 62 7.31 29.07 -16.62
C ALA A 62 8.57 29.75 -16.04
N ALA A 63 9.60 29.99 -16.88
CA ALA A 63 10.88 30.51 -16.43
C ALA A 63 10.93 32.06 -16.33
N GLU A 64 10.08 32.80 -17.04
CA GLU A 64 10.14 34.28 -17.08
C GLU A 64 9.48 34.99 -15.89
N HIS A 65 8.61 34.31 -15.11
CA HIS A 65 7.84 34.97 -14.04
C HIS A 65 8.44 34.88 -12.64
N LYS A 66 9.70 34.45 -12.48
CA LYS A 66 10.31 34.23 -11.15
C LYS A 66 11.54 35.08 -10.83
N ALA A 67 11.77 36.18 -11.55
CA ALA A 67 12.95 37.03 -11.36
C ALA A 67 12.69 38.41 -10.73
N LYS A 68 11.54 38.68 -10.09
CA LYS A 68 11.29 39.98 -9.43
C LYS A 68 10.54 39.83 -8.10
N SER A 69 11.29 39.71 -7.00
CA SER A 69 11.08 40.40 -5.71
C SER A 69 11.85 39.70 -4.59
N PHE A 70 13.07 40.13 -4.34
CA PHE A 70 13.74 39.99 -3.04
C PHE A 70 13.87 41.41 -2.46
N GLY A 71 13.33 41.63 -1.27
CA GLY A 71 13.35 42.89 -0.55
C GLY A 71 13.21 42.59 0.94
N GLU A 72 14.13 43.16 1.70
CA GLU A 72 14.55 42.84 3.07
C GLU A 72 13.49 43.11 4.16
N LYS A 73 13.64 42.41 5.31
CA LYS A 73 13.79 42.98 6.68
C LYS A 73 13.60 41.92 7.78
N SER A 74 14.52 41.95 8.75
CA SER A 74 14.48 41.37 10.12
C SER A 74 14.47 42.55 11.13
N PRO A 75 14.57 42.37 12.47
CA PRO A 75 13.98 41.41 13.44
C PRO A 75 13.36 42.10 14.71
N ALA A 76 12.71 41.35 15.62
CA ALA A 76 12.58 41.62 17.09
C ALA A 76 11.65 40.56 17.75
N ALA A 77 12.12 39.76 18.74
CA ALA A 77 11.91 39.88 20.21
C ALA A 77 10.42 39.82 20.65
N SER A 78 9.94 39.13 21.70
CA SER A 78 10.41 38.51 22.95
C SER A 78 9.27 37.55 23.40
N GLY A 79 9.51 36.40 24.05
CA GLY A 79 9.68 36.28 25.50
C GLY A 79 8.36 35.95 26.23
N ALA A 80 8.26 34.76 26.84
CA ALA A 80 7.59 34.46 28.12
C ALA A 80 7.38 32.95 28.29
N ALA A 81 8.23 32.37 29.13
CA ALA A 81 8.06 31.07 29.75
C ALA A 81 6.97 31.12 30.83
N ILE A 82 6.22 30.04 31.02
CA ILE A 82 5.59 29.73 32.30
C ILE A 82 6.01 28.31 32.66
N SER A 83 6.91 28.27 33.63
CA SER A 83 7.25 27.11 34.45
C SER A 83 6.29 27.11 35.65
N ALA A 84 5.65 25.99 35.94
CA ALA A 84 5.14 25.71 37.28
C ALA A 84 5.25 24.20 37.54
N SER A 85 6.07 23.91 38.54
CA SER A 85 6.37 22.62 39.14
C SER A 85 5.24 22.21 40.10
N SER A 86 4.99 20.90 40.23
CA SER A 86 4.78 20.27 41.54
C SER A 86 4.91 18.75 41.41
N SER A 87 5.92 18.21 42.10
CA SER A 87 6.22 16.79 42.26
C SER A 87 5.34 16.10 43.30
N ALA A 88 5.29 14.76 43.17
CA ALA A 88 4.99 13.73 44.18
C ALA A 88 3.51 13.72 44.66
N GLU A 89 2.77 12.61 44.66
CA GLU A 89 3.03 11.34 45.34
C GLU A 89 2.04 10.26 44.85
N THR A 90 2.51 9.02 44.77
CA THR A 90 1.69 7.80 44.71
C THR A 90 1.25 7.38 46.10
N PRO A 91 -0.02 6.99 46.31
CA PRO A 91 -0.36 6.03 47.35
C PRO A 91 -0.73 4.68 46.72
N ALA A 92 -0.10 3.62 47.22
CA ALA A 92 -0.49 2.24 47.00
C ALA A 92 -1.44 1.79 48.11
N GLY A 93 -2.50 1.05 47.72
CA GLY A 93 -3.41 0.27 48.58
C GLY A 93 -4.66 1.04 49.03
N ASP A 94 -5.86 0.46 49.09
CA ASP A 94 -6.39 -0.82 48.63
C ASP A 94 -7.93 -0.69 48.72
N LEU A 95 -8.65 -1.32 47.79
CA LEU A 95 -10.06 -1.74 47.87
C LEU A 95 -11.18 -0.70 48.20
N ALA A 96 -11.89 -0.25 47.15
CA ALA A 96 -13.37 -0.30 47.01
C ALA A 96 -13.90 0.73 45.99
N THR A 97 -13.69 0.48 44.70
CA THR A 97 -14.47 1.16 43.62
C THR A 97 -14.56 0.29 42.37
N GLU A 98 -14.75 -1.01 42.57
CA GLU A 98 -14.88 -1.98 41.48
C GLU A 98 -16.20 -1.90 40.68
N PRO A 99 -17.36 -1.39 41.16
CA PRO A 99 -18.54 -1.33 40.31
C PRO A 99 -18.48 -0.17 39.30
N GLU A 100 -17.95 0.99 39.68
CA GLU A 100 -17.93 2.18 38.80
C GLU A 100 -16.87 2.08 37.70
N SER A 101 -15.75 1.40 37.96
CA SER A 101 -14.68 1.11 36.99
C SER A 101 -15.15 0.16 35.87
N LEU A 102 -15.88 -0.90 36.23
CA LEU A 102 -16.44 -1.85 35.27
C LEU A 102 -17.57 -1.21 34.45
N PHE A 103 -18.46 -0.42 35.08
CA PHE A 103 -19.47 0.34 34.37
C PHE A 103 -18.86 1.39 33.43
N ALA A 104 -17.79 2.09 33.84
CA ALA A 104 -17.08 3.02 32.97
C ALA A 104 -16.44 2.31 31.76
N LEU A 105 -15.86 1.12 31.96
CA LEU A 105 -15.31 0.29 30.88
C LEU A 105 -16.40 -0.22 29.93
N ASP A 106 -17.56 -0.61 30.45
CA ASP A 106 -18.66 -1.11 29.64
C ASP A 106 -19.34 0.01 28.85
N VAL A 107 -19.49 1.20 29.42
CA VAL A 107 -19.92 2.41 28.68
C VAL A 107 -18.89 2.76 27.59
N LEU A 108 -17.59 2.62 27.87
CA LEU A 108 -16.55 2.87 26.87
C LEU A 108 -16.59 1.83 25.74
N ARG A 109 -16.83 0.56 26.07
CA ARG A 109 -17.04 -0.51 25.10
C ARG A 109 -18.28 -0.25 24.27
N GLN A 110 -19.39 0.15 24.87
CA GLN A 110 -20.62 0.47 24.15
C GLN A 110 -20.41 1.65 23.17
N ARG A 111 -19.81 2.75 23.64
CA ARG A 111 -19.44 3.89 22.78
C ARG A 111 -18.46 3.50 21.66
N LEU A 112 -17.51 2.60 21.93
CA LEU A 112 -16.61 2.07 20.90
C LEU A 112 -17.40 1.25 19.87
N HIS A 113 -18.32 0.39 20.30
CA HIS A 113 -19.14 -0.41 19.40
C HIS A 113 -20.07 0.46 18.55
N GLU A 114 -20.70 1.47 19.12
CA GLU A 114 -21.49 2.47 18.40
C GLU A 114 -20.65 3.19 17.35
N LYS A 115 -19.46 3.68 17.73
CA LYS A 115 -18.55 4.38 16.81
C LYS A 115 -18.00 3.47 15.71
N ILE A 116 -17.79 2.18 16.01
CA ILE A 116 -17.43 1.14 15.02
C ILE A 116 -18.61 0.88 14.08
N GLN A 117 -19.84 0.83 14.58
CA GLN A 117 -21.04 0.63 13.76
C GLN A 117 -21.33 1.84 12.87
N GLU A 118 -21.20 3.06 13.38
CA GLU A 118 -21.27 4.31 12.61
C GLU A 118 -20.20 4.36 11.52
N ALA A 119 -18.94 4.01 11.85
CA ALA A 119 -17.86 3.93 10.88
C ALA A 119 -18.08 2.82 9.83
N ARG A 120 -18.69 1.69 10.24
CA ARG A 120 -19.11 0.61 9.32
C ARG A 120 -20.28 1.06 8.43
N GLY A 121 -21.18 1.88 8.95
CA GLY A 121 -22.27 2.54 8.24
C GLY A 121 -21.78 3.53 7.18
N GLN A 122 -20.77 4.33 7.51
CA GLN A 122 -20.15 5.26 6.56
C GLN A 122 -19.19 4.59 5.55
N GLY A 123 -18.68 3.39 5.86
CA GLY A 123 -17.67 2.71 5.04
C GLY A 123 -18.11 1.45 4.28
N SER A 124 -19.21 0.78 4.65
CA SER A 124 -19.53 -0.53 4.04
C SER A 124 -20.95 -1.08 4.22
N ALA A 125 -21.90 -0.32 4.74
CA ALA A 125 -23.30 -0.75 4.88
C ALA A 125 -24.25 0.09 4.02
N LYS A 126 -23.83 0.48 2.82
CA LYS A 126 -24.82 0.61 1.74
C LYS A 126 -25.31 -0.82 1.55
N GLU A 127 -26.51 -1.12 2.05
CA GLU A 127 -27.19 -2.39 1.82
C GLU A 127 -26.86 -2.79 0.39
N LEU A 128 -25.98 -3.77 0.25
CA LEU A 128 -25.57 -4.20 -1.08
C LEU A 128 -26.88 -4.60 -1.72
N SER A 129 -27.28 -3.87 -2.76
CA SER A 129 -28.51 -4.15 -3.51
C SER A 129 -28.69 -5.66 -3.60
N PRO A 130 -29.90 -6.21 -3.41
CA PRO A 130 -30.11 -7.66 -3.36
C PRO A 130 -29.41 -8.40 -4.52
N ALA A 131 -29.28 -7.75 -5.68
CA ALA A 131 -28.49 -8.21 -6.82
C ALA A 131 -26.97 -8.41 -6.52
N ALA A 132 -26.34 -7.50 -5.79
CA ALA A 132 -24.95 -7.59 -5.36
C ALA A 132 -24.73 -8.69 -4.31
N LEU A 133 -25.69 -8.92 -3.39
CA LEU A 133 -25.65 -10.05 -2.45
C LEU A 133 -25.78 -11.39 -3.18
N GLN A 134 -26.72 -11.51 -4.11
CA GLN A 134 -26.87 -12.70 -4.96
C GLN A 134 -25.60 -12.98 -5.78
N LYS A 135 -24.96 -11.95 -6.36
CA LYS A 135 -23.69 -12.09 -7.09
C LYS A 135 -22.56 -12.56 -6.18
N ARG A 136 -22.54 -12.13 -4.92
CA ARG A 136 -21.55 -12.57 -3.92
C ARG A 136 -21.80 -14.02 -3.50
N GLN A 137 -23.05 -14.43 -3.32
CA GLN A 137 -23.42 -15.82 -3.02
C GLN A 137 -23.06 -16.75 -4.18
N ARG A 138 -23.37 -16.37 -5.43
CA ARG A 138 -22.95 -17.13 -6.63
C ARG A 138 -21.44 -17.31 -6.70
N ARG A 139 -20.65 -16.26 -6.44
CA ARG A 139 -19.17 -16.34 -6.39
C ARG A 139 -18.65 -17.24 -5.27
N LYS A 140 -19.34 -17.29 -4.13
CA LYS A 140 -18.99 -18.18 -3.01
C LYS A 140 -19.24 -19.64 -3.40
N GLN A 141 -20.43 -19.95 -3.94
CA GLN A 141 -20.78 -21.29 -4.42
C GLN A 141 -19.84 -21.77 -5.54
N GLU A 142 -19.46 -20.89 -6.48
CA GLU A 142 -18.50 -21.24 -7.53
C GLU A 142 -17.10 -21.57 -6.96
N ARG A 143 -16.62 -20.79 -5.99
CA ARG A 143 -15.36 -21.08 -5.28
C ARG A 143 -15.43 -22.41 -4.54
N ASP A 144 -16.55 -22.70 -3.90
CA ASP A 144 -16.72 -23.95 -3.15
C ASP A 144 -16.81 -25.16 -4.07
N ARG A 145 -17.47 -25.05 -5.23
CA ARG A 145 -17.44 -26.07 -6.30
C ARG A 145 -16.01 -26.33 -6.80
N LYS A 146 -15.25 -25.27 -7.09
CA LYS A 146 -13.83 -25.39 -7.51
C LYS A 146 -12.95 -26.04 -6.44
N LYS A 147 -13.17 -25.71 -5.16
CA LYS A 147 -12.47 -26.34 -4.04
C LYS A 147 -12.80 -27.82 -3.90
N ARG A 148 -14.08 -28.20 -4.04
CA ARG A 148 -14.52 -29.61 -4.01
C ARG A 148 -13.88 -30.41 -5.13
N LYS A 149 -13.94 -29.92 -6.37
CA LYS A 149 -13.27 -30.58 -7.53
C LYS A 149 -11.77 -30.75 -7.31
N ARG A 150 -11.07 -29.74 -6.78
CA ARG A 150 -9.63 -29.85 -6.48
C ARG A 150 -9.32 -30.85 -5.36
N LYS A 151 -10.20 -30.98 -4.35
CA LYS A 151 -10.05 -31.99 -3.30
C LYS A 151 -10.28 -33.39 -3.84
N GLU A 152 -11.29 -33.56 -4.69
CA GLU A 152 -11.61 -34.84 -5.33
C GLU A 152 -10.49 -35.31 -6.25
N LEU A 153 -9.93 -34.42 -7.09
CA LEU A 153 -8.76 -34.74 -7.93
C LEU A 153 -7.56 -35.16 -7.08
N ARG A 154 -7.29 -34.46 -5.97
CA ARG A 154 -6.21 -34.84 -5.05
C ARG A 154 -6.48 -36.17 -4.33
N ALA A 155 -7.74 -36.49 -4.05
CA ALA A 155 -8.12 -37.76 -3.45
C ALA A 155 -7.95 -38.89 -4.47
N LYS A 156 -8.37 -38.68 -5.73
CA LYS A 156 -8.16 -39.62 -6.85
C LYS A 156 -6.68 -39.85 -7.15
N GLU A 157 -5.86 -38.80 -7.15
CA GLU A 157 -4.39 -38.95 -7.29
C GLU A 157 -3.77 -39.73 -6.12
N LYS A 158 -4.28 -39.53 -4.90
CA LYS A 158 -3.80 -40.29 -3.73
C LYS A 158 -4.26 -41.75 -3.77
N ALA A 159 -5.49 -42.01 -4.21
CA ALA A 159 -6.01 -43.36 -4.38
C ALA A 159 -5.23 -44.10 -5.46
N ARG A 160 -5.02 -43.49 -6.65
CA ARG A 160 -4.17 -44.07 -7.70
C ARG A 160 -2.74 -44.35 -7.25
N LYS A 161 -2.14 -43.43 -6.47
CA LYS A 161 -0.80 -43.67 -5.90
C LYS A 161 -0.79 -44.76 -4.82
N ALA A 162 -1.91 -45.00 -4.15
CA ALA A 162 -2.03 -46.10 -3.18
C ALA A 162 -2.30 -47.43 -3.88
N GLU A 163 -3.07 -47.44 -4.97
CA GLU A 163 -3.27 -48.59 -5.84
C GLU A 163 -1.97 -48.98 -6.56
N GLU A 164 -1.23 -48.03 -7.13
CA GLU A 164 0.09 -48.26 -7.74
C GLU A 164 1.14 -48.74 -6.71
N ALA A 165 1.03 -48.30 -5.45
CA ALA A 165 1.89 -48.78 -4.37
C ALA A 165 1.48 -50.17 -3.83
N ALA A 166 0.22 -50.57 -4.00
CA ALA A 166 -0.28 -51.89 -3.65
C ALA A 166 -0.05 -52.92 -4.77
N GLU A 167 -0.14 -52.51 -6.04
CA GLU A 167 0.18 -53.33 -7.22
C GLU A 167 1.70 -53.57 -7.35
N ALA A 168 2.53 -52.70 -6.78
CA ALA A 168 3.96 -52.95 -6.59
C ALA A 168 4.29 -53.94 -5.44
N GLN A 169 3.27 -54.48 -4.77
CA GLN A 169 3.38 -55.52 -3.74
C GLN A 169 2.40 -56.67 -4.02
N GLU A 170 2.60 -57.40 -5.12
CA GLU A 170 2.15 -58.80 -5.24
C GLU A 170 3.32 -59.77 -4.96
N PRO A 171 3.06 -60.98 -4.41
CA PRO A 171 3.97 -61.68 -3.52
C PRO A 171 4.91 -62.64 -4.28
N VAL A 172 6.19 -62.65 -3.89
CA VAL A 172 7.12 -63.74 -4.21
C VAL A 172 7.40 -64.52 -2.92
N GLU A 173 7.16 -65.83 -2.97
CA GLU A 173 7.34 -66.77 -1.85
C GLU A 173 8.82 -66.93 -1.39
N PRO A 174 9.06 -67.42 -0.15
CA PRO A 174 10.38 -67.47 0.46
C PRO A 174 11.01 -68.87 0.52
N SER A 175 12.34 -68.97 0.35
CA SER A 175 13.17 -70.09 0.84
C SER A 175 14.69 -69.77 0.77
N PRO A 176 15.58 -70.50 1.50
CA PRO A 176 16.45 -69.88 2.49
C PRO A 176 17.97 -70.15 2.27
N GLU A 177 18.75 -69.72 3.28
CA GLU A 177 20.15 -70.06 3.60
C GLU A 177 21.29 -69.23 3.01
N GLY A 178 22.21 -68.87 3.92
CA GLY A 178 23.47 -68.18 3.61
C GLY A 178 24.07 -67.51 4.86
N ALA A 179 24.77 -68.30 5.66
CA ALA A 179 25.38 -67.93 6.94
C ALA A 179 26.51 -66.88 6.86
N GLY A 180 26.72 -66.17 7.97
CA GLY A 180 28.06 -65.79 8.43
C GLY A 180 28.50 -64.34 8.23
N ARG A 181 28.07 -63.42 9.11
CA ARG A 181 28.95 -62.35 9.60
C ARG A 181 28.49 -61.87 10.97
N GLU A 182 29.46 -61.76 11.87
CA GLU A 182 29.30 -61.45 13.29
C GLU A 182 28.31 -60.33 13.60
N PRO A 183 27.44 -60.48 14.63
CA PRO A 183 26.67 -59.37 15.14
C PRO A 183 27.62 -58.48 15.94
N ARG A 184 28.16 -57.44 15.30
CA ARG A 184 28.49 -56.22 16.05
C ARG A 184 27.24 -55.86 16.83
N GLU A 185 27.35 -55.90 18.15
CA GLU A 185 26.29 -55.64 19.10
C GLU A 185 25.54 -54.37 18.70
N MET A 186 24.45 -54.54 17.96
CA MET A 186 23.44 -53.51 17.87
C MET A 186 22.93 -53.39 19.30
N PRO A 187 23.03 -52.22 19.95
CA PRO A 187 22.47 -52.05 21.27
C PRO A 187 21.01 -52.48 21.14
N ARG A 188 20.66 -53.58 21.83
CA ARG A 188 19.28 -54.09 21.91
C ARG A 188 18.42 -52.87 22.18
N LEU A 189 17.56 -52.53 21.22
CA LEU A 189 16.65 -51.41 21.36
C LEU A 189 15.65 -51.80 22.44
N ILE A 190 15.99 -51.51 23.69
CA ILE A 190 15.13 -51.74 24.84
C ILE A 190 14.03 -50.69 24.73
N PHE A 191 12.83 -51.11 24.33
CA PHE A 191 11.64 -50.27 24.13
C PHE A 191 11.13 -49.55 25.40
N ASN A 192 11.87 -49.62 26.51
CA ASN A 192 11.46 -49.14 27.83
C ASN A 192 12.49 -48.22 28.52
N LYS A 193 13.46 -47.66 27.78
CA LYS A 193 14.30 -46.57 28.30
C LYS A 193 14.06 -45.31 27.47
N VAL A 194 13.09 -44.52 27.92
CA VAL A 194 12.93 -43.14 27.47
C VAL A 194 13.96 -42.31 28.23
N GLU A 195 15.17 -42.20 27.70
CA GLU A 195 16.13 -41.20 28.16
C GLU A 195 15.64 -39.83 27.70
N VAL A 196 14.92 -39.14 28.59
CA VAL A 196 14.65 -37.71 28.45
C VAL A 196 15.96 -37.00 28.75
N SER A 197 16.80 -36.82 27.74
CA SER A 197 17.95 -35.91 27.84
C SER A 197 17.43 -34.52 28.23
N GLU A 198 18.01 -33.91 29.27
CA GLU A 198 17.67 -32.55 29.75
C GLU A 198 17.91 -31.45 28.70
N ASP A 199 18.56 -31.80 27.59
CA ASP A 199 18.68 -30.97 26.39
C ASP A 199 17.31 -30.78 25.75
N GLN A 200 16.64 -29.70 26.18
CA GLN A 200 15.40 -29.22 25.60
C GLN A 200 15.47 -29.32 24.07
N PRO A 201 14.59 -30.10 23.41
CA PRO A 201 14.78 -30.45 22.01
C PRO A 201 14.73 -29.16 21.20
N ALA A 202 15.90 -28.75 20.71
CA ALA A 202 16.05 -27.58 19.89
C ALA A 202 14.94 -27.57 18.84
N SER A 203 14.22 -26.45 18.73
CA SER A 203 13.06 -26.29 17.86
C SER A 203 13.35 -26.88 16.48
N LYS A 204 12.36 -27.47 15.81
CA LYS A 204 12.52 -28.03 14.45
C LYS A 204 13.25 -27.07 13.49
N ALA A 205 13.11 -25.76 13.71
CA ALA A 205 13.85 -24.72 12.99
C ALA A 205 15.36 -24.67 13.33
N GLN A 206 15.74 -24.79 14.61
CA GLN A 206 17.14 -24.87 15.05
C GLN A 206 17.81 -26.14 14.50
N ARG A 207 17.18 -27.32 14.61
CA ARG A 207 17.69 -28.56 14.01
C ARG A 207 17.93 -28.42 12.50
N ARG A 208 17.04 -27.71 11.78
CA ARG A 208 17.22 -27.43 10.33
C ARG A 208 18.36 -26.46 10.06
N LYS A 209 18.56 -25.45 10.91
CA LYS A 209 19.70 -24.51 10.82
C LYS A 209 21.01 -25.22 11.09
N GLU A 210 21.08 -26.05 12.11
CA GLU A 210 22.27 -26.84 12.45
C GLU A 210 22.62 -27.83 11.35
N LYS A 211 21.64 -28.57 10.80
CA LYS A 211 21.84 -29.40 9.61
C LYS A 211 22.35 -28.60 8.42
N ARG A 212 21.84 -27.38 8.21
CA ARG A 212 22.33 -26.48 7.16
C ARG A 212 23.75 -25.99 7.45
N GLN A 213 24.12 -25.72 8.69
CA GLN A 213 25.49 -25.34 9.04
C GLN A 213 26.47 -26.49 8.85
N ARG A 214 26.08 -27.72 9.19
CA ARG A 214 26.89 -28.92 8.94
C ARG A 214 27.18 -29.13 7.44
N VAL A 215 26.18 -28.91 6.58
CA VAL A 215 26.32 -29.15 5.13
C VAL A 215 26.90 -27.95 4.38
N LYS A 216 26.53 -26.73 4.77
CA LYS A 216 26.79 -25.49 4.00
C LYS A 216 27.74 -24.53 4.73
N GLY A 217 28.19 -24.88 5.92
CA GLY A 217 28.99 -24.03 6.79
C GLY A 217 28.23 -22.83 7.35
N ASN A 218 28.98 -21.88 7.90
CA ASN A 218 28.46 -20.65 8.50
C ASN A 218 28.15 -19.55 7.47
N LEU A 219 28.20 -19.86 6.17
CA LEU A 219 28.02 -18.87 5.12
C LEU A 219 26.54 -18.53 4.92
N THR A 220 26.12 -17.40 5.48
CA THR A 220 24.72 -16.97 5.41
C THR A 220 24.37 -16.52 3.98
N PRO A 221 23.32 -17.05 3.33
CA PRO A 221 23.03 -16.67 1.94
C PRO A 221 22.57 -15.21 1.84
N LEU A 222 23.11 -14.47 0.86
CA LEU A 222 22.81 -13.06 0.61
C LEU A 222 21.40 -12.93 0.03
N THR A 223 20.42 -12.83 0.92
CA THR A 223 19.00 -12.97 0.61
C THR A 223 18.17 -11.82 1.15
N GLY A 224 17.01 -11.60 0.52
CA GLY A 224 16.04 -10.59 0.96
C GLY A 224 16.11 -9.28 0.17
N ARG A 225 15.39 -8.28 0.67
CA ARG A 225 15.18 -6.98 -0.01
C ARG A 225 15.91 -5.82 0.66
N ASN A 226 16.72 -6.07 1.69
CA ASN A 226 17.45 -5.03 2.41
C ASN A 226 18.77 -4.74 1.71
N TYR A 227 18.70 -3.99 0.60
CA TYR A 227 19.86 -3.76 -0.26
C TYR A 227 21.04 -3.04 0.43
N ARG A 228 20.80 -2.25 1.50
CA ARG A 228 21.88 -1.64 2.29
C ARG A 228 22.67 -2.69 3.07
N GLN A 229 21.99 -3.49 3.88
CA GLN A 229 22.59 -4.60 4.62
C GLN A 229 23.22 -5.64 3.69
N LEU A 230 22.64 -5.87 2.51
CA LEU A 230 23.21 -6.77 1.51
C LEU A 230 24.53 -6.22 0.96
N LEU A 231 24.61 -4.92 0.65
CA LEU A 231 25.87 -4.30 0.22
C LEU A 231 26.93 -4.34 1.31
N GLU A 232 26.55 -3.98 2.54
CA GLU A 232 27.47 -4.02 3.69
C GLU A 232 28.04 -5.43 3.88
N ARG A 233 27.20 -6.47 3.88
CA ARG A 233 27.64 -7.86 3.99
C ARG A 233 28.52 -8.32 2.82
N LEU A 234 28.32 -7.74 1.64
CA LEU A 234 29.10 -8.05 0.46
C LEU A 234 30.47 -7.40 0.57
N GLN A 235 30.52 -6.13 0.97
CA GLN A 235 31.75 -5.39 1.23
C GLN A 235 32.57 -6.04 2.34
N THR A 236 31.96 -6.48 3.44
CA THR A 236 32.68 -7.22 4.50
C THR A 236 33.25 -8.54 4.00
N ARG A 237 32.61 -9.20 3.03
CA ARG A 237 33.15 -10.43 2.44
C ARG A 237 34.32 -10.15 1.52
N GLN A 238 34.22 -9.10 0.71
CA GLN A 238 35.30 -8.66 -0.15
C GLN A 238 36.51 -8.23 0.68
N SER A 239 36.32 -7.44 1.74
CA SER A 239 37.41 -7.03 2.62
C SER A 239 38.09 -8.22 3.28
N GLN A 240 37.32 -9.20 3.78
CA GLN A 240 37.89 -10.44 4.33
C GLN A 240 38.70 -11.24 3.31
N LEU A 241 38.24 -11.29 2.05
CA LEU A 241 38.98 -11.95 0.98
C LEU A 241 40.25 -11.16 0.62
N ASP A 242 40.18 -9.84 0.57
CA ASP A 242 41.32 -8.98 0.24
C ASP A 242 42.38 -8.98 1.36
N GLU A 243 41.97 -9.00 2.62
CA GLU A 243 42.85 -9.21 3.78
C GLU A 243 43.57 -10.55 3.69
N LEU A 244 42.85 -11.63 3.35
CA LEU A 244 43.43 -12.96 3.18
C LEU A 244 44.31 -13.06 1.95
N ARG A 245 43.99 -12.37 0.85
CA ARG A 245 44.88 -12.29 -0.33
C ARG A 245 46.20 -11.62 0.02
N GLY A 246 46.16 -10.58 0.85
CA GLY A 246 47.37 -9.91 1.35
C GLY A 246 48.25 -10.79 2.25
N GLN A 247 47.67 -11.78 2.93
CA GLN A 247 48.41 -12.72 3.79
C GLN A 247 48.81 -14.01 3.05
N SER A 248 47.92 -14.59 2.27
CA SER A 248 48.06 -15.88 1.59
C SER A 248 47.02 -16.06 0.48
N GLU A 249 47.46 -16.05 -0.77
CA GLU A 249 46.59 -16.19 -1.93
C GLU A 249 45.84 -17.53 -1.97
N GLU A 250 46.49 -18.62 -1.56
CA GLU A 250 45.91 -19.97 -1.56
C GLU A 250 44.69 -20.07 -0.63
N LYS A 251 44.79 -19.55 0.60
CA LYS A 251 43.67 -19.55 1.55
C LYS A 251 42.51 -18.69 1.04
N ALA A 252 42.82 -17.58 0.37
CA ALA A 252 41.79 -16.74 -0.24
C ALA A 252 41.05 -17.47 -1.38
N GLN A 253 41.79 -18.17 -2.26
CA GLN A 253 41.21 -18.96 -3.33
C GLN A 253 40.34 -20.12 -2.80
N GLU A 254 40.79 -20.79 -1.75
CA GLU A 254 39.99 -21.82 -1.07
C GLU A 254 38.68 -21.25 -0.50
N LEU A 255 38.75 -20.10 0.18
CA LEU A 255 37.55 -19.46 0.72
C LEU A 255 36.61 -19.02 -0.40
N GLU A 256 37.13 -18.43 -1.47
CA GLU A 256 36.33 -18.11 -2.66
C GLU A 256 35.66 -19.34 -3.25
N ALA A 257 36.39 -20.46 -3.39
CA ALA A 257 35.83 -21.71 -3.87
C ALA A 257 34.72 -22.20 -2.93
N LYS A 258 34.95 -22.20 -1.61
CA LYS A 258 33.93 -22.53 -0.60
C LYS A 258 32.70 -21.62 -0.74
N MET A 259 32.87 -20.32 -0.96
CA MET A 259 31.76 -19.38 -1.21
C MET A 259 31.01 -19.68 -2.51
N LYS A 260 31.72 -19.96 -3.61
CA LYS A 260 31.13 -20.30 -4.91
C LYS A 260 30.31 -21.59 -4.81
N TRP A 261 30.83 -22.64 -4.19
CA TRP A 261 30.15 -23.92 -4.01
C TRP A 261 28.94 -23.83 -3.08
N THR A 262 29.06 -23.16 -1.94
CA THR A 262 27.92 -22.96 -1.03
C THR A 262 26.82 -22.14 -1.69
N ASN A 263 27.17 -21.13 -2.48
CA ASN A 263 26.22 -20.35 -3.28
C ASN A 263 25.48 -21.22 -4.32
N LEU A 264 26.17 -22.10 -5.03
CA LEU A 264 25.54 -23.05 -5.96
C LEU A 264 24.57 -23.98 -5.23
N LEU A 265 24.96 -24.47 -4.06
CA LEU A 265 24.14 -25.39 -3.27
C LEU A 265 22.91 -24.70 -2.65
N TYR A 266 22.98 -23.40 -2.34
CA TYR A 266 21.81 -22.59 -1.98
C TYR A 266 20.92 -22.27 -3.20
N LYS A 267 21.49 -21.99 -4.37
CA LYS A 267 20.73 -21.81 -5.61
C LYS A 267 19.97 -23.07 -5.98
N ALA A 268 20.59 -24.25 -5.83
CA ALA A 268 19.96 -25.56 -6.02
C ALA A 268 18.81 -25.81 -5.01
N GLU A 269 18.94 -25.34 -3.77
CA GLU A 269 17.84 -25.36 -2.79
C GLU A 269 16.68 -24.39 -3.14
N GLY A 270 16.86 -23.55 -4.17
CA GLY A 270 15.88 -22.56 -4.61
C GLY A 270 15.98 -21.21 -3.90
N VAL A 271 17.06 -20.97 -3.14
CA VAL A 271 17.30 -19.70 -2.47
C VAL A 271 17.80 -18.66 -3.49
N LYS A 272 17.11 -17.51 -3.56
CA LYS A 272 17.45 -16.41 -4.47
C LYS A 272 18.57 -15.54 -3.89
N ILE A 273 19.80 -15.87 -4.26
CA ILE A 273 21.01 -15.17 -3.85
C ILE A 273 21.21 -13.90 -4.70
N ARG A 274 21.62 -12.79 -4.08
CA ARG A 274 21.85 -11.48 -4.71
C ARG A 274 23.23 -10.96 -4.34
N ASP A 275 24.25 -11.42 -5.06
CA ASP A 275 25.66 -11.14 -4.75
C ASP A 275 26.27 -10.06 -5.67
N ASP A 276 25.47 -9.43 -6.55
CA ASP A 276 25.98 -8.42 -7.47
C ASP A 276 25.86 -7.01 -6.87
N GLU A 277 27.00 -6.38 -6.57
CA GLU A 277 27.05 -5.03 -6.01
C GLU A 277 26.35 -3.99 -6.87
N ARG A 278 26.63 -4.00 -8.18
CA ARG A 278 26.06 -3.06 -9.15
C ARG A 278 24.53 -3.13 -9.15
N LEU A 279 23.98 -4.34 -9.18
CA LEU A 279 22.52 -4.54 -9.15
C LEU A 279 21.91 -4.13 -7.81
N LEU A 280 22.60 -4.37 -6.69
CA LEU A 280 22.16 -3.94 -5.36
C LEU A 280 22.14 -2.41 -5.25
N GLN A 281 23.17 -1.72 -5.72
CA GLN A 281 23.24 -0.25 -5.78
C GLN A 281 22.15 0.32 -6.69
N GLU A 282 21.93 -0.25 -7.87
CA GLU A 282 20.83 0.16 -8.74
C GLU A 282 19.46 -0.06 -8.08
N ALA A 283 19.28 -1.16 -7.36
CA ALA A 283 18.05 -1.44 -6.64
C ALA A 283 17.81 -0.44 -5.51
N LEU A 284 18.86 0.04 -4.84
CA LEU A 284 18.78 1.17 -3.91
C LEU A 284 18.37 2.46 -4.62
N LYS A 285 19.06 2.84 -5.70
CA LYS A 285 18.72 4.03 -6.51
C LYS A 285 17.26 3.97 -6.98
N ARG A 286 16.77 2.82 -7.44
CA ARG A 286 15.35 2.61 -7.81
C ARG A 286 14.38 2.75 -6.63
N LYS A 287 14.77 2.33 -5.41
CA LYS A 287 13.97 2.55 -4.20
C LYS A 287 13.92 4.03 -3.82
N GLU A 288 15.04 4.72 -3.87
CA GLU A 288 15.15 6.14 -3.55
C GLU A 288 14.38 6.99 -4.56
N LYS A 289 14.50 6.73 -5.86
CA LYS A 289 13.68 7.37 -6.90
C LYS A 289 12.18 7.23 -6.62
N ARG A 290 11.72 6.04 -6.21
CA ARG A 290 10.30 5.82 -5.84
C ARG A 290 9.90 6.54 -4.55
N ARG A 291 10.81 6.71 -3.58
CA ARG A 291 10.57 7.51 -2.37
C ARG A 291 10.48 9.00 -2.72
N ALA A 292 11.45 9.52 -3.47
CA ALA A 292 11.46 10.90 -3.96
C ALA A 292 10.21 11.23 -4.79
N GLN A 293 9.76 10.32 -5.66
CA GLN A 293 8.53 10.52 -6.42
C GLN A 293 7.29 10.58 -5.52
N ARG A 294 7.20 9.73 -4.49
CA ARG A 294 6.11 9.78 -3.50
C ARG A 294 6.15 11.09 -2.71
N GLN A 295 7.33 11.50 -2.28
CA GLN A 295 7.56 12.75 -1.56
C GLN A 295 7.10 13.96 -2.38
N ARG A 296 7.57 14.09 -3.63
CA ARG A 296 7.15 15.15 -4.56
C ARG A 296 5.65 15.16 -4.81
N ARG A 297 5.01 13.98 -4.91
CA ARG A 297 3.55 13.90 -5.07
C ARG A 297 2.82 14.38 -3.83
N TRP A 298 3.34 14.09 -2.65
CA TRP A 298 2.78 14.55 -1.39
C TRP A 298 2.93 16.07 -1.24
N GLU A 299 4.12 16.60 -1.49
CA GLU A 299 4.41 18.04 -1.49
C GLU A 299 3.53 18.80 -2.49
N LYS A 300 3.32 18.27 -3.69
CA LYS A 300 2.39 18.86 -4.66
C LYS A 300 0.95 18.90 -4.13
N ARG A 301 0.51 17.87 -3.40
CA ARG A 301 -0.83 17.84 -2.82
C ARG A 301 -0.94 18.88 -1.70
N THR A 302 0.01 18.93 -0.78
CA THR A 302 0.01 19.91 0.32
C THR A 302 0.07 21.33 -0.22
N ALA A 303 0.97 21.61 -1.17
CA ALA A 303 1.05 22.89 -1.85
C ALA A 303 -0.27 23.27 -2.53
N SER A 304 -0.91 22.35 -3.25
CA SER A 304 -2.20 22.63 -3.90
C SER A 304 -3.34 22.93 -2.93
N VAL A 305 -3.30 22.38 -1.72
CA VAL A 305 -4.29 22.66 -0.66
C VAL A 305 -4.08 24.07 -0.11
N VAL A 306 -2.82 24.41 0.20
CA VAL A 306 -2.45 25.75 0.68
C VAL A 306 -2.77 26.81 -0.37
N GLU A 307 -2.44 26.57 -1.63
CA GLU A 307 -2.74 27.48 -2.75
C GLU A 307 -4.25 27.71 -2.88
N LYS A 308 -5.07 26.66 -2.85
CA LYS A 308 -6.54 26.79 -2.90
C LYS A 308 -7.08 27.57 -1.69
N MET A 309 -6.51 27.38 -0.51
CA MET A 309 -6.88 28.13 0.69
C MET A 309 -6.56 29.62 0.52
N GLN A 310 -5.35 29.94 0.06
CA GLN A 310 -4.92 31.32 -0.22
C GLN A 310 -5.80 31.96 -1.30
N GLN A 311 -6.03 31.29 -2.43
CA GLN A 311 -6.91 31.80 -3.49
C GLN A 311 -8.33 32.12 -2.98
N ARG A 312 -8.88 31.31 -2.07
CA ARG A 312 -10.19 31.61 -1.43
C ARG A 312 -10.13 32.85 -0.55
N GLN A 313 -9.08 32.98 0.25
CA GLN A 313 -8.88 34.16 1.09
C GLN A 313 -8.67 35.43 0.25
N ASP A 314 -7.88 35.35 -0.82
CA ASP A 314 -7.61 36.48 -1.70
C ASP A 314 -8.85 36.91 -2.48
N ARG A 315 -9.64 35.97 -2.98
CA ARG A 315 -10.97 36.27 -3.56
C ARG A 315 -11.87 36.99 -2.56
N ARG A 316 -11.90 36.55 -1.30
CA ARG A 316 -12.67 37.23 -0.24
C ARG A 316 -12.14 38.64 0.00
N ARG A 317 -10.82 38.83 0.10
CA ARG A 317 -10.19 40.15 0.29
C ARG A 317 -10.49 41.09 -0.87
N GLN A 318 -10.37 40.62 -2.12
CA GLN A 318 -10.71 41.40 -3.32
C GLN A 318 -12.19 41.78 -3.35
N ASN A 319 -13.11 40.86 -3.04
CA ASN A 319 -14.53 41.15 -2.97
C ASN A 319 -14.86 42.19 -1.90
N LEU A 320 -14.21 42.13 -0.73
CA LEU A 320 -14.37 43.15 0.32
C LEU A 320 -13.82 44.51 -0.13
N ARG A 321 -12.65 44.55 -0.78
CA ARG A 321 -12.09 45.79 -1.36
C ARG A 321 -13.04 46.40 -2.40
N ARG A 322 -13.55 45.59 -3.33
CA ARG A 322 -14.55 46.02 -4.33
C ARG A 322 -15.82 46.55 -3.68
N LYS A 323 -16.35 45.89 -2.64
CA LYS A 323 -17.52 46.38 -1.89
C LYS A 323 -17.24 47.72 -1.20
N LYS A 324 -16.05 47.92 -0.62
CA LYS A 324 -15.65 49.19 -0.01
C LYS A 324 -15.53 50.30 -1.07
N ALA A 325 -14.87 50.03 -2.19
CA ALA A 325 -14.75 50.96 -3.31
C ALA A 325 -16.13 51.36 -3.87
N ALA A 326 -16.99 50.38 -4.17
CA ALA A 326 -18.35 50.66 -4.67
C ALA A 326 -19.20 51.46 -3.66
N ARG A 327 -19.00 51.26 -2.35
CA ARG A 327 -19.66 52.09 -1.32
C ARG A 327 -19.15 53.52 -1.35
N ALA A 328 -17.84 53.73 -1.51
CA ALA A 328 -17.24 55.05 -1.67
C ALA A 328 -17.73 55.74 -2.94
N GLU A 329 -17.70 55.06 -4.09
CA GLU A 329 -18.23 55.57 -5.37
C GLU A 329 -19.71 55.94 -5.27
N ARG A 330 -20.55 55.09 -4.64
CA ARG A 330 -21.96 55.42 -4.41
C ARG A 330 -22.13 56.68 -3.56
N ARG A 331 -21.25 56.93 -2.57
CA ARG A 331 -21.26 58.16 -1.78
C ARG A 331 -20.87 59.37 -2.63
N LEU A 332 -19.83 59.24 -3.46
CA LEU A 332 -19.41 60.29 -4.39
C LEU A 332 -20.51 60.63 -5.42
N LEU A 333 -21.13 59.61 -6.03
CA LEU A 333 -22.24 59.81 -6.98
C LEU A 333 -23.46 60.46 -6.32
N LYS A 334 -23.78 60.12 -5.07
CA LYS A 334 -24.85 60.79 -4.31
C LYS A 334 -24.51 62.25 -4.02
N ALA A 335 -23.24 62.58 -3.74
CA ALA A 335 -22.80 63.96 -3.54
C ALA A 335 -22.94 64.78 -4.83
N ARG A 336 -22.50 64.22 -5.98
CA ARG A 336 -22.67 64.83 -7.30
C ARG A 336 -24.14 65.08 -7.64
N LYS A 337 -25.03 64.09 -7.43
CA LYS A 337 -26.48 64.25 -7.64
C LYS A 337 -27.12 65.33 -6.75
N LYS A 338 -26.51 65.65 -5.61
CA LYS A 338 -26.93 66.74 -4.72
C LYS A 338 -26.27 68.08 -5.07
N GLY A 339 -25.54 68.17 -6.19
CA GLY A 339 -24.86 69.39 -6.64
C GLY A 339 -23.57 69.72 -5.91
N ARG A 340 -23.01 68.81 -5.09
CA ARG A 340 -21.71 69.05 -4.43
C ARG A 340 -20.57 68.80 -5.41
N ILE A 341 -19.72 69.79 -5.59
CA ILE A 341 -18.50 69.70 -6.42
C ILE A 341 -17.44 68.91 -5.64
N LEU A 342 -16.92 67.83 -6.23
CA LEU A 342 -15.86 67.01 -5.64
C LEU A 342 -14.49 67.49 -6.13
N PRO A 343 -13.40 67.29 -5.35
CA PRO A 343 -12.04 67.62 -5.77
C PRO A 343 -11.64 67.01 -7.12
N GLN A 344 -12.06 65.76 -7.37
CA GLN A 344 -11.85 65.08 -8.65
C GLN A 344 -12.54 65.75 -9.84
N ASP A 345 -13.63 66.47 -9.61
CA ASP A 345 -14.36 67.18 -10.66
C ASP A 345 -13.66 68.51 -10.97
N LEU A 346 -12.98 69.13 -9.99
CA LEU A 346 -12.13 70.31 -10.19
C LEU A 346 -10.84 69.96 -10.93
N GLU A 347 -10.18 68.86 -10.56
CA GLU A 347 -9.03 68.32 -11.29
C GLU A 347 -9.39 67.98 -12.74
N ARG A 348 -10.57 67.39 -12.97
CA ARG A 348 -11.03 67.05 -14.33
C ARG A 348 -11.41 68.28 -15.16
N ALA A 349 -11.80 69.38 -14.53
CA ALA A 349 -12.08 70.65 -15.17
C ALA A 349 -10.80 71.50 -15.39
N GLY A 350 -9.63 71.04 -14.91
CA GLY A 350 -8.37 71.78 -15.03
C GLY A 350 -8.31 73.03 -14.14
N LEU A 351 -9.13 73.08 -13.08
CA LEU A 351 -9.27 74.21 -12.16
C LEU A 351 -8.58 73.97 -10.81
N ALA A 352 -7.84 72.87 -10.67
CA ALA A 352 -7.15 72.45 -9.45
C ALA A 352 -5.65 72.29 -9.69
#